data_AF-A0A1C2HL68-F1
#
_entry.id   AF-A0A1C2HL68-F1
#
_cell.length_a   1.000
_cell.length_b   1.000
_cell.length_c   1.000
_cell.angle_alpha   90.00
_cell.angle_beta   90.00
_cell.angle_gamma   90.00
#
_symmetry.space_group_name_H-M   'P 1'
#
loop_
_entity.id
_entity.type
_entity.pdbx_description
1 polymer ?
#
loop_
_entity_poly.entity_id
_entity_poly.type
_entity_poly.pdbx_seq_one_letter_code
_entity_poly.pdbx_strand_id
1 'polypeptide(L)'
;MLWDIQMLMRPALSVIDMIPNVHRTPALAGLRRAVLAGRTKSVRLSSDEKELAFYDAPVQLTSPIGARMLYDLYQDGRLKLKKTPQKSIPALEAYIATEAEFRTKVADITAADAARQSREAAILANPDCAQPHELTSRLIDRVMSRHLGHGVSGRMQIAGLDCHRFLRMGAAPEDGRSRAEEETLCWWYDDHGQCHGTPP
;
A
#
# COMPACT_ATOMS: atom_id res chain seq x y z
N MET A 1 2.51 2.19 -1.07
CA MET A 1 2.96 1.31 0.03
C MET A 1 2.24 -0.04 0.04
N LEU A 2 0.96 -0.13 0.45
CA LEU A 2 0.29 -1.43 0.62
C LEU A 2 0.17 -2.21 -0.70
N TRP A 3 -0.16 -1.52 -1.80
CA TRP A 3 -0.23 -2.11 -3.14
C TRP A 3 1.13 -2.66 -3.61
N ASP A 4 2.21 -1.90 -3.41
CA ASP A 4 3.56 -2.30 -3.84
C ASP A 4 4.03 -3.56 -3.11
N ILE A 5 3.69 -3.68 -1.82
CA ILE A 5 3.96 -4.89 -1.02
C ILE A 5 3.10 -6.07 -1.51
N GLN A 6 1.83 -5.83 -1.84
CA GLN A 6 0.93 -6.87 -2.37
C GLN A 6 1.43 -7.46 -3.70
N MET A 7 2.06 -6.65 -4.56
CA MET A 7 2.66 -7.12 -5.81
C MET A 7 3.82 -8.11 -5.61
N LEU A 8 4.43 -8.15 -4.43
CA LEU A 8 5.47 -9.11 -4.07
C LEU A 8 4.90 -10.44 -3.56
N MET A 9 3.60 -10.50 -3.27
CA MET A 9 2.91 -11.67 -2.72
C MET A 9 2.28 -12.51 -3.83
N ARG A 10 1.93 -13.76 -3.51
CA ARG A 10 1.24 -14.67 -4.43
C ARG A 10 -0.18 -14.94 -3.96
N PRO A 11 -1.13 -15.26 -4.87
CA PRO A 11 -2.45 -15.74 -4.48
C PRO A 11 -2.34 -16.94 -3.53
N ALA A 12 -3.04 -16.87 -2.40
CA ALA A 12 -2.91 -17.86 -1.32
C ALA A 12 -3.23 -19.28 -1.78
N LEU A 13 -4.24 -19.45 -2.65
CA LEU A 13 -4.57 -20.75 -3.23
C LEU A 13 -3.46 -21.30 -4.12
N SER A 14 -2.75 -20.45 -4.88
CA SER A 14 -1.60 -20.87 -5.69
C SER A 14 -0.42 -21.34 -4.83
N VAL A 15 -0.21 -20.72 -3.67
CA VAL A 15 0.80 -21.18 -2.69
C VAL A 15 0.36 -22.49 -2.04
N ILE A 16 -0.91 -22.64 -1.68
CA ILE A 16 -1.46 -23.88 -1.12
C ILE A 16 -1.33 -25.04 -2.11
N ASP A 17 -1.54 -24.79 -3.41
CA ASP A 17 -1.40 -25.80 -4.46
C ASP A 17 0.03 -26.29 -4.66
N MET A 18 1.04 -25.61 -4.08
CA MET A 18 2.40 -26.15 -4.01
C MET A 18 2.48 -27.38 -3.09
N ILE A 19 1.50 -27.56 -2.19
CA ILE A 19 1.38 -28.76 -1.34
C ILE A 19 0.56 -29.83 -2.08
N PRO A 20 1.16 -30.99 -2.41
CA PRO A 20 0.47 -32.02 -3.16
C PRO A 20 -0.68 -32.62 -2.33
N ASN A 21 -1.78 -32.93 -3.00
CA ASN A 21 -2.95 -33.61 -2.44
C ASN A 21 -3.63 -32.87 -1.26
N VAL A 22 -3.41 -31.58 -1.08
CA VAL A 22 -4.06 -30.82 0.00
C VAL A 22 -5.53 -30.52 -0.30
N HIS A 23 -6.35 -30.42 0.74
CA HIS A 23 -7.67 -29.79 0.61
C HIS A 23 -7.54 -28.27 0.71
N ARG A 24 -7.79 -27.56 -0.41
CA ARG A 24 -7.61 -26.11 -0.54
C ARG A 24 -8.32 -25.29 0.55
N THR A 25 -9.64 -25.43 0.67
CA THR A 25 -10.44 -24.61 1.60
C THR A 25 -10.06 -24.83 3.06
N PRO A 26 -9.92 -26.08 3.56
CA PRO A 26 -9.41 -26.32 4.91
C PRO A 26 -8.00 -25.77 5.14
N ALA A 27 -7.09 -25.88 4.16
CA ALA A 27 -5.73 -25.37 4.28
C ALA A 27 -5.71 -23.85 4.36
N LEU A 28 -6.49 -23.17 3.52
CA LEU A 28 -6.65 -21.72 3.55
C LEU A 28 -7.20 -21.23 4.89
N ALA A 29 -8.25 -21.87 5.39
CA ALA A 29 -8.81 -21.57 6.71
C ALA A 29 -7.83 -21.88 7.85
N GLY A 30 -6.99 -22.91 7.70
CA GLY A 30 -5.91 -23.24 8.63
C GLY A 30 -4.83 -22.16 8.66
N LEU A 31 -4.34 -21.75 7.49
CA LEU A 31 -3.36 -20.68 7.32
C LEU A 31 -3.86 -19.37 7.92
N ARG A 32 -5.07 -18.93 7.54
CA ARG A 32 -5.67 -17.70 8.06
C ARG A 32 -5.74 -17.70 9.58
N ARG A 33 -6.17 -18.81 10.19
CA ARG A 33 -6.21 -18.94 11.66
C ARG A 33 -4.83 -18.89 12.30
N ALA A 34 -3.84 -19.55 11.70
CA ALA A 34 -2.48 -19.56 12.22
C ALA A 34 -1.85 -18.16 12.17
N VAL A 35 -2.04 -17.43 11.07
CA VAL A 35 -1.56 -16.04 10.91
C VAL A 35 -2.24 -15.10 11.89
N LEU A 36 -3.57 -15.16 12.02
CA LEU A 36 -4.30 -14.36 13.03
C LEU A 36 -3.79 -14.64 14.45
N ALA A 37 -3.58 -15.91 14.79
CA ALA A 37 -2.99 -16.30 16.07
C ALA A 37 -1.54 -15.83 16.22
N GLY A 38 -0.82 -15.58 15.12
CA GLY A 38 0.58 -15.17 15.12
C GLY A 38 1.54 -16.25 15.54
N ARG A 39 1.13 -17.53 15.54
CA ARG A 39 1.98 -18.62 16.01
C ARG A 39 1.62 -19.95 15.39
N THR A 40 2.66 -20.71 15.05
CA THR A 40 2.65 -22.16 14.86
C THR A 40 3.49 -22.78 15.98
N LYS A 41 3.85 -24.07 15.87
CA LYS A 41 4.72 -24.74 16.84
C LYS A 41 6.16 -24.19 16.79
N SER A 42 6.63 -23.80 15.60
CA SER A 42 8.01 -23.37 15.32
C SER A 42 8.13 -21.87 15.03
N VAL A 43 7.06 -21.19 14.63
CA VAL A 43 7.09 -19.79 14.24
C VAL A 43 6.22 -18.94 15.17
N ARG A 44 6.73 -17.76 15.53
CA ARG A 44 6.00 -16.71 16.23
C ARG A 44 6.17 -15.41 15.46
N LEU A 45 5.06 -14.81 15.07
CA LEU A 45 5.02 -13.57 14.31
C LEU A 45 4.74 -12.38 15.24
N SER A 46 5.41 -11.26 14.97
CA SER A 46 5.01 -9.94 15.50
C SER A 46 3.68 -9.48 14.88
N SER A 47 3.10 -8.37 15.35
CA SER A 47 1.89 -7.82 14.73
C SER A 47 2.10 -7.47 13.26
N ASP A 48 3.18 -6.74 12.96
CA ASP A 48 3.54 -6.31 11.61
C ASP A 48 3.77 -7.49 10.68
N GLU A 49 4.38 -8.56 11.19
CA GLU A 49 4.61 -9.78 10.42
C GLU A 49 3.31 -10.52 10.08
N LYS A 50 2.24 -10.39 10.87
CA LYS A 50 0.94 -10.98 10.52
C LYS A 50 0.36 -10.33 9.27
N GLU A 51 0.45 -9.01 9.20
CA GLU A 51 -0.04 -8.23 8.05
C GLU A 51 0.76 -8.56 6.78
N LEU A 52 2.07 -8.76 6.92
CA LEU A 52 2.94 -9.18 5.81
C LEU A 52 2.77 -10.67 5.45
N ALA A 53 2.39 -11.53 6.39
CA ALA A 53 2.25 -12.96 6.15
C ALA A 53 1.03 -13.28 5.27
N PHE A 54 -0.10 -12.61 5.52
CA PHE A 54 -1.36 -12.88 4.85
C PHE A 54 -2.20 -11.63 4.68
N TYR A 55 -2.56 -11.34 3.43
CA TYR A 55 -3.46 -10.24 3.10
C TYR A 55 -4.86 -10.79 2.80
N ASP A 56 -5.83 -10.42 3.64
CA ASP A 56 -7.20 -10.91 3.58
C ASP A 56 -8.11 -9.91 2.85
N ALA A 57 -8.23 -10.09 1.54
CA ALA A 57 -9.05 -9.29 0.62
C ALA A 57 -9.79 -10.21 -0.37
N PRO A 58 -10.61 -9.70 -1.31
CA PRO A 58 -11.32 -10.55 -2.28
C PRO A 58 -10.41 -11.54 -3.00
N VAL A 59 -9.17 -11.13 -3.31
CA VAL A 59 -8.07 -12.02 -3.66
C VAL A 59 -7.12 -12.09 -2.48
N GLN A 60 -7.13 -13.23 -1.79
CA GLN A 60 -6.24 -13.46 -0.65
C GLN A 60 -4.82 -13.71 -1.13
N LEU A 61 -3.85 -13.02 -0.53
CA LEU A 61 -2.44 -13.13 -0.86
C LEU A 61 -1.64 -13.70 0.31
N THR A 62 -0.56 -14.40 0.00
CA THR A 62 0.36 -14.99 0.97
C THR A 62 1.79 -14.72 0.55
N SER A 63 2.57 -14.16 1.46
CA SER A 63 4.02 -13.94 1.28
C SER A 63 4.81 -15.20 1.63
N PRO A 64 6.14 -15.21 1.42
CA PRO A 64 7.00 -16.28 1.92
C PRO A 64 6.91 -16.51 3.44
N ILE A 65 6.60 -15.47 4.23
CA ILE A 65 6.40 -15.59 5.69
C ILE A 65 5.16 -16.46 5.98
N GLY A 66 4.05 -16.18 5.30
CA GLY A 66 2.84 -17.01 5.42
C GLY A 66 3.04 -18.42 4.85
N ALA A 67 3.84 -18.57 3.80
CA ALA A 67 4.22 -19.87 3.26
C ALA A 67 5.00 -20.72 4.27
N ARG A 68 5.89 -20.11 5.07
CA ARG A 68 6.60 -20.78 6.17
C ARG A 68 5.63 -21.29 7.25
N MET A 69 4.63 -20.49 7.63
CA MET A 69 3.58 -20.97 8.54
C MET A 69 2.77 -22.11 7.94
N LEU A 70 2.46 -22.06 6.64
CA LEU A 70 1.75 -23.13 5.95
C LEU A 70 2.58 -24.44 5.96
N TYR A 71 3.89 -24.34 5.77
CA TYR A 71 4.81 -25.48 5.85
C TYR A 71 4.85 -26.09 7.26
N ASP A 72 4.89 -25.27 8.31
CA ASP A 72 4.81 -25.78 9.69
C ASP A 72 3.49 -26.54 9.93
N LEU A 73 2.36 -25.98 9.47
CA LEU A 73 1.05 -26.64 9.58
C LEU A 73 1.03 -28.00 8.86
N TYR A 74 1.74 -28.10 7.72
CA TYR A 74 1.91 -29.35 7.00
C TYR A 74 2.71 -30.37 7.80
N GLN A 75 3.88 -29.98 8.29
CA GLN A 75 4.79 -30.84 9.07
C GLN A 75 4.15 -31.31 10.38
N ASP A 76 3.32 -30.46 11.01
CA ASP A 76 2.55 -30.79 12.22
C ASP A 76 1.31 -31.66 11.94
N GLY A 77 1.02 -32.02 10.69
CA GLY A 77 -0.16 -32.82 10.32
C GLY A 77 -1.50 -32.09 10.54
N ARG A 78 -1.48 -30.75 10.63
CA ARG A 78 -2.67 -29.91 10.85
C ARG A 78 -3.42 -29.58 9.56
N LEU A 79 -2.84 -29.93 8.41
CA LEU A 79 -3.49 -29.79 7.11
C LEU A 79 -4.23 -31.07 6.73
N LYS A 80 -5.46 -30.93 6.24
CA LYS A 80 -6.23 -32.06 5.71
C LYS A 80 -5.69 -32.42 4.32
N LEU A 81 -5.22 -33.65 4.16
CA LEU A 81 -4.70 -34.18 2.89
C LEU A 81 -5.63 -35.27 2.33
N LYS A 82 -5.67 -35.39 1.01
CA LYS A 82 -6.38 -36.45 0.27
C LYS A 82 -5.61 -37.77 0.24
N LYS A 83 -4.29 -37.71 0.47
CA LYS A 83 -3.35 -38.84 0.45
C LYS A 83 -2.32 -38.68 1.57
N THR A 84 -1.51 -39.71 1.79
CA THR A 84 -0.40 -39.69 2.75
C THR A 84 0.53 -38.49 2.53
N PRO A 85 1.00 -37.83 3.60
CA PRO A 85 1.99 -36.77 3.51
C PRO A 85 3.25 -37.24 2.79
N GLN A 86 3.80 -36.37 1.95
CA GLN A 86 5.12 -36.51 1.38
C GLN A 86 6.15 -35.89 2.34
N LYS A 87 7.37 -36.41 2.33
CA LYS A 87 8.43 -35.91 3.22
C LYS A 87 8.93 -34.52 2.82
N SER A 88 8.89 -34.20 1.52
CA SER A 88 9.43 -32.97 0.94
C SER A 88 8.39 -32.27 0.07
N ILE A 89 8.36 -30.93 0.11
CA ILE A 89 7.50 -30.10 -0.73
C ILE A 89 8.37 -29.02 -1.42
N PRO A 90 9.13 -29.38 -2.47
CA PRO A 90 10.18 -28.52 -2.99
C PRO A 90 9.67 -27.18 -3.54
N ALA A 91 8.46 -27.15 -4.12
CA ALA A 91 7.87 -25.92 -4.64
C ALA A 91 7.55 -24.91 -3.52
N LEU A 92 7.05 -25.40 -2.38
CA LEU A 92 6.76 -24.56 -1.22
C LEU A 92 8.06 -24.11 -0.52
N GLU A 93 9.02 -25.04 -0.38
CA GLU A 93 10.34 -24.76 0.19
C GLU A 93 11.09 -23.68 -0.62
N ALA A 94 11.05 -23.76 -1.95
CA ALA A 94 11.64 -22.76 -2.84
C ALA A 94 10.98 -21.39 -2.68
N TYR A 95 9.66 -21.32 -2.47
CA TYR A 95 8.99 -20.04 -2.21
C TYR A 95 9.31 -19.49 -0.81
N ILE A 96 9.47 -20.35 0.20
CA ILE A 96 9.91 -19.93 1.54
C ILE A 96 11.34 -19.37 1.50
N ALA A 97 12.21 -19.95 0.68
CA ALA A 97 13.60 -19.49 0.54
C ALA A 97 13.70 -18.03 0.06
N THR A 98 12.67 -17.46 -0.57
CA THR A 98 12.65 -16.04 -0.97
C THR A 98 12.24 -15.09 0.16
N GLU A 99 12.04 -15.57 1.40
CA GLU A 99 11.63 -14.73 2.54
C GLU A 99 12.61 -13.58 2.83
N ALA A 100 13.91 -13.83 2.76
CA ALA A 100 14.91 -12.79 3.02
C ALA A 100 14.82 -11.65 1.99
N GLU A 101 14.75 -11.99 0.70
CA GLU A 101 14.59 -11.01 -0.39
C GLU A 101 13.27 -10.25 -0.26
N PHE A 102 12.17 -10.94 0.08
CA PHE A 102 10.88 -10.31 0.34
C PHE A 102 10.98 -9.27 1.46
N ARG A 103 11.62 -9.61 2.59
CA ARG A 103 11.79 -8.69 3.73
C ARG A 103 12.63 -7.47 3.35
N THR A 104 13.70 -7.64 2.58
CA THR A 104 14.50 -6.52 2.07
C THR A 104 13.65 -5.57 1.24
N LYS A 105 12.90 -6.09 0.26
CA LYS A 105 12.04 -5.25 -0.60
C LYS A 105 10.95 -4.52 0.19
N VAL A 106 10.34 -5.18 1.17
CA VAL A 106 9.36 -4.54 2.06
C VAL A 106 10.01 -3.40 2.85
N ALA A 107 11.19 -3.62 3.42
CA ALA A 107 11.92 -2.58 4.14
C ALA A 107 12.25 -1.38 3.25
N ASP A 108 12.66 -1.61 2.00
CA ASP A 108 12.95 -0.55 1.03
C ASP A 108 11.69 0.25 0.69
N ILE A 109 10.56 -0.42 0.43
CA ILE A 109 9.27 0.24 0.16
C ILE A 109 8.82 1.08 1.35
N THR A 110 8.91 0.54 2.56
CA THR A 110 8.51 1.25 3.78
C THR A 110 9.42 2.44 4.05
N ALA A 111 10.74 2.29 3.86
CA ALA A 111 11.70 3.39 4.01
C ALA A 111 11.46 4.51 2.99
N ALA A 112 11.20 4.17 1.72
CA ALA A 112 10.88 5.13 0.67
C ALA A 112 9.57 5.88 0.97
N ASP A 113 8.54 5.18 1.44
CA ASP A 113 7.26 5.79 1.79
C ASP A 113 7.42 6.73 3.00
N ALA A 114 8.15 6.31 4.03
CA ALA A 114 8.45 7.13 5.20
C ALA A 114 9.26 8.38 4.84
N ALA A 115 10.27 8.25 3.96
CA ALA A 115 11.04 9.38 3.45
C ALA A 115 10.15 10.36 2.67
N ARG A 116 9.25 9.86 1.82
CA ARG A 116 8.29 10.70 1.08
C ARG A 116 7.35 11.44 2.03
N GLN A 117 6.79 10.76 3.03
CA GLN A 117 5.92 11.38 4.03
C GLN A 117 6.66 12.44 4.85
N SER A 118 7.89 12.15 5.27
CA SER A 118 8.75 13.09 6.00
C SER A 118 9.06 14.32 5.15
N ARG A 119 9.39 14.12 3.86
CA ARG A 119 9.64 15.22 2.92
C ARG A 119 8.41 16.10 2.73
N GLU A 120 7.25 15.48 2.52
CA GLU A 120 6.00 16.22 2.40
C GLU A 120 5.65 16.99 3.69
N ALA A 121 5.85 16.39 4.87
CA ALA A 121 5.63 17.07 6.15
C ALA A 121 6.56 18.29 6.33
N ALA A 122 7.82 18.18 5.89
CA ALA A 122 8.76 19.29 5.91
C ALA A 122 8.31 20.44 4.99
N ILE A 123 7.86 20.13 3.76
CA ILE A 123 7.32 21.13 2.82
C ILE A 123 6.04 21.78 3.37
N LEU A 124 5.15 20.99 3.98
CA LEU A 124 3.94 21.52 4.62
C LEU A 124 4.27 22.47 5.78
N ALA A 125 5.33 22.19 6.54
CA ALA A 125 5.76 23.07 7.62
C ALA A 125 6.45 24.34 7.09
N ASN A 126 7.27 24.21 6.05
CA ASN A 126 8.00 25.30 5.41
C ASN A 126 7.97 25.16 3.88
N PRO A 127 7.05 25.86 3.19
CA PRO A 127 6.88 25.76 1.73
C PRO A 127 8.10 26.21 0.92
N ASP A 128 8.95 27.06 1.49
CA ASP A 128 10.16 27.56 0.82
C ASP A 128 11.25 26.49 0.68
N CYS A 129 11.20 25.41 1.48
CA CYS A 129 12.17 24.33 1.40
C CYS A 129 11.90 23.32 0.27
N ALA A 130 10.76 23.45 -0.42
CA ALA A 130 10.41 22.63 -1.57
C ALA A 130 11.30 22.93 -2.77
N GLN A 131 11.45 21.95 -3.65
CA GLN A 131 12.10 22.12 -4.95
C GLN A 131 11.04 22.22 -6.05
N PRO A 132 11.29 22.97 -7.14
CA PRO A 132 10.31 23.14 -8.23
C PRO A 132 9.76 21.83 -8.80
N HIS A 133 10.61 20.79 -8.93
CA HIS A 133 10.22 19.49 -9.48
C HIS A 133 9.35 18.64 -8.54
N GLU A 134 9.23 19.03 -7.26
CA GLU A 134 8.36 18.35 -6.29
C GLU A 134 6.92 18.90 -6.34
N LEU A 135 6.71 20.02 -7.04
CA LEU A 135 5.40 20.64 -7.14
C LEU A 135 4.44 19.78 -7.95
N THR A 136 3.27 19.56 -7.35
CA THR A 136 2.13 18.90 -7.97
C THR A 136 0.87 19.62 -7.50
N SER A 137 -0.22 19.58 -8.27
CA SER A 137 -1.50 20.19 -7.87
C SER A 137 -1.97 19.69 -6.49
N ARG A 138 -1.73 18.41 -6.18
CA ARG A 138 -2.03 17.82 -4.86
C ARG A 138 -1.18 18.42 -3.74
N LEU A 139 0.13 18.59 -3.95
CA LEU A 139 1.02 19.17 -2.94
C LEU A 139 0.65 20.63 -2.68
N ILE A 140 0.39 21.40 -3.74
CA ILE A 140 -0.03 22.81 -3.66
C ILE A 140 -1.32 22.94 -2.84
N ASP A 141 -2.35 22.14 -3.15
CA ASP A 141 -3.59 22.18 -2.41
C ASP A 141 -3.39 21.84 -0.91
N ARG A 142 -2.57 20.85 -0.59
CA ARG A 142 -2.28 20.50 0.81
C ARG A 142 -1.52 21.61 1.54
N VAL A 143 -0.53 22.22 0.90
CA VAL A 143 0.21 23.36 1.45
C VAL A 143 -0.72 24.54 1.69
N MET A 144 -1.49 24.94 0.68
CA MET A 144 -2.44 26.06 0.81
C MET A 144 -3.55 25.77 1.80
N SER A 145 -4.06 24.54 1.88
CA SER A 145 -5.04 24.14 2.90
C SER A 145 -4.49 24.31 4.31
N ARG A 146 -3.21 23.98 4.53
CA ARG A 146 -2.56 24.12 5.84
C ARG A 146 -2.31 25.58 6.22
N HIS A 147 -1.89 26.42 5.28
CA HIS A 147 -1.45 27.81 5.56
C HIS A 147 -2.56 28.85 5.39
N LEU A 148 -3.49 28.64 4.47
CA LEU A 148 -4.60 29.57 4.16
C LEU A 148 -5.96 29.06 4.64
N GLY A 149 -6.06 27.78 5.02
CA GLY A 149 -7.31 27.12 5.37
C GLY A 149 -7.90 26.30 4.21
N HIS A 150 -8.76 25.36 4.56
CA HIS A 150 -9.51 24.55 3.60
C HIS A 150 -10.54 25.40 2.86
N GLY A 151 -10.74 25.16 1.56
CA GLY A 151 -11.78 25.85 0.80
C GLY A 151 -11.51 27.34 0.58
N VAL A 152 -10.23 27.75 0.49
CA VAL A 152 -9.84 29.15 0.20
C VAL A 152 -9.12 29.26 -1.14
N SER A 153 -9.68 29.98 -2.10
CA SER A 153 -8.96 30.40 -3.32
C SER A 153 -7.86 31.41 -2.97
N GLY A 154 -6.70 31.31 -3.61
CA GLY A 154 -5.59 32.21 -3.33
C GLY A 154 -4.32 31.90 -4.11
N ARG A 155 -3.28 32.67 -3.81
CA ARG A 155 -1.92 32.45 -4.32
C ARG A 155 -0.95 32.39 -3.15
N MET A 156 0.11 31.59 -3.29
CA MET A 156 1.14 31.42 -2.28
C MET A 156 2.46 31.06 -2.96
N GLN A 157 3.55 31.56 -2.41
CA GLN A 157 4.90 31.17 -2.81
C GLN A 157 5.23 29.79 -2.24
N ILE A 158 5.64 28.86 -3.11
CA ILE A 158 6.09 27.51 -2.76
C ILE A 158 7.29 27.19 -3.64
N ALA A 159 8.41 26.77 -3.06
CA ALA A 159 9.68 26.60 -3.78
C ALA A 159 10.16 27.87 -4.52
N GLY A 160 9.76 29.06 -4.08
CA GLY A 160 10.04 30.32 -4.79
C GLY A 160 9.21 30.56 -6.06
N LEU A 161 8.20 29.71 -6.31
CA LEU A 161 7.28 29.83 -7.44
C LEU A 161 5.90 30.29 -6.97
N ASP A 162 5.26 31.17 -7.75
CA ASP A 162 3.88 31.56 -7.53
C ASP A 162 2.94 30.40 -7.87
N CYS A 163 2.40 29.79 -6.83
CA CYS A 163 1.41 28.72 -6.92
C CYS A 163 0.02 29.29 -6.67
N HIS A 164 -0.97 28.77 -7.40
CA HIS A 164 -2.34 29.24 -7.35
C HIS A 164 -3.30 28.11 -7.02
N ARG A 165 -4.36 28.45 -6.29
CA ARG A 165 -5.53 27.61 -6.06
C ARG A 165 -6.80 28.39 -6.32
N PHE A 166 -7.72 27.78 -7.04
CA PHE A 166 -9.04 28.32 -7.31
C PHE A 166 -10.11 27.26 -7.06
N LEU A 167 -11.19 27.66 -6.40
CA LEU A 167 -12.35 26.83 -6.18
C LEU A 167 -13.41 27.17 -7.21
N ARG A 168 -13.72 26.18 -8.05
CA ARG A 168 -14.78 26.26 -9.03
C ARG A 168 -16.01 25.55 -8.47
N MET A 169 -17.11 26.28 -8.35
CA MET A 169 -18.41 25.66 -8.11
C MET A 169 -18.84 24.94 -9.39
N GLY A 170 -19.11 23.64 -9.31
CA GLY A 170 -19.74 22.90 -10.40
C GLY A 170 -21.12 23.48 -10.75
N ALA A 171 -21.60 23.18 -11.96
CA ALA A 171 -22.98 23.50 -12.32
C ALA A 171 -23.95 22.78 -11.37
N ALA A 172 -25.02 23.46 -10.97
CA ALA A 172 -26.07 22.82 -10.17
C ALA A 172 -26.65 21.64 -10.99
N PRO A 173 -26.65 20.41 -10.44
CA PRO A 173 -27.20 19.27 -11.15
C PRO A 173 -28.70 19.47 -11.37
N GLU A 174 -29.19 19.08 -12.56
CA GLU A 174 -30.61 19.27 -12.96
C GLU A 174 -31.60 18.54 -12.04
N ASP A 175 -31.14 17.55 -11.27
CA ASP A 175 -31.96 16.74 -10.38
C ASP A 175 -32.42 17.44 -9.09
N GLY A 176 -31.86 18.63 -8.78
CA GLY A 176 -32.19 19.46 -7.61
C GLY A 176 -31.95 18.78 -6.24
N ARG A 177 -31.40 17.56 -6.21
CA ARG A 177 -31.16 16.76 -4.99
C ARG A 177 -29.68 16.67 -4.65
N SER A 178 -28.82 16.82 -5.65
CA SER A 178 -27.37 16.75 -5.49
C SER A 178 -26.81 18.17 -5.29
N ARG A 179 -25.86 18.34 -4.37
CA ARG A 179 -25.14 19.62 -4.23
C ARG A 179 -24.13 19.74 -5.38
N ALA A 180 -23.95 20.94 -5.91
CA ALA A 180 -22.85 21.22 -6.81
C ALA A 180 -21.52 20.85 -6.12
N GLU A 181 -20.71 20.01 -6.77
CA GLU A 181 -19.39 19.65 -6.25
C GLU A 181 -18.43 20.84 -6.42
N GLU A 182 -17.68 21.12 -5.35
CA GLU A 182 -16.58 22.08 -5.38
C GLU A 182 -15.35 21.41 -5.99
N GLU A 183 -14.89 21.94 -7.11
CA GLU A 183 -13.68 21.47 -7.76
C GLU A 183 -12.51 22.40 -7.39
N THR A 184 -11.44 21.82 -6.87
CA THR A 184 -10.22 22.56 -6.54
C THR A 184 -9.23 22.47 -7.70
N LEU A 185 -8.94 23.62 -8.30
CA LEU A 185 -7.98 23.79 -9.39
C LEU A 185 -6.68 24.36 -8.83
N CYS A 186 -5.54 23.71 -9.10
CA CYS A 186 -4.23 24.21 -8.70
C CYS A 186 -3.26 24.22 -9.89
N TRP A 187 -2.55 25.32 -10.06
CA TRP A 187 -1.56 25.52 -11.12
C TRP A 187 -0.40 26.42 -10.66
N TRP A 188 0.70 26.39 -11.39
CA TRP A 188 1.88 27.23 -11.17
C TRP A 188 2.62 27.46 -12.49
N TYR A 189 3.53 28.43 -12.48
CA TYR A 189 4.44 28.67 -13.60
C TYR A 189 5.86 28.28 -13.17
N ASP A 190 6.59 27.60 -14.05
CA ASP A 190 8.01 27.33 -13.84
C ASP A 190 8.90 28.51 -14.27
N ASP A 191 10.21 28.37 -14.08
CA ASP A 191 11.22 29.38 -14.43
C ASP A 191 11.27 29.70 -15.94
N HIS A 192 10.66 28.87 -16.78
CA HIS A 192 10.52 29.08 -18.22
C HIS A 192 9.18 29.73 -18.61
N GLY A 193 8.32 30.03 -17.63
CA GLY A 193 6.98 30.57 -17.84
C GLY A 193 5.99 29.53 -18.36
N GLN A 194 6.31 28.23 -18.31
CA GLN A 194 5.37 27.17 -18.68
C GLN A 194 4.39 26.95 -17.52
N CYS A 195 3.10 26.93 -17.85
CA CYS A 195 2.04 26.63 -16.88
C CYS A 195 1.92 25.12 -16.69
N HIS A 196 1.84 24.70 -15.43
CA HIS A 196 1.61 23.32 -15.01
C HIS A 196 0.35 23.23 -14.15
N GLY A 197 -0.39 22.12 -14.26
CA GLY A 197 -1.66 21.91 -13.56
C GLY A 197 -2.87 22.37 -14.37
N THR A 198 -3.94 22.76 -13.67
CA THR A 198 -5.21 23.14 -14.30
C THR A 198 -5.55 24.58 -13.93
N PRO A 199 -5.33 25.56 -14.83
CA PRO A 199 -5.82 26.91 -14.65
C PRO A 199 -7.36 26.96 -14.80
N PRO A 200 -8.03 27.98 -14.22
CA PRO A 200 -9.48 28.17 -14.30
C PRO A 200 -9.99 28.43 -15.71
#